data_AF-A0A1B9SLT9-F1
#
_entry.id   AF-A0A1B9SLT9-F1
#
_cell.length_a   1.000
_cell.length_b   1.000
_cell.length_c   1.000
_cell.angle_alpha   90.00
_cell.angle_beta   90.00
_cell.angle_gamma   90.00
#
_symmetry.space_group_name_H-M   'P 1'
#
loop_
_entity.id
_entity.type
_entity.pdbx_description
1 polymer ?
#
loop_
_entity_poly.entity_id
_entity_poly.type
_entity_poly.pdbx_seq_one_letter_code
_entity_poly.pdbx_strand_id
1 'polypeptide(L)'
;MFGFFKRRRHATFSPEVQLLWTEVEKFRIRCRGKGGSVEQAIDVVAHDLFRQLTHQGTFAADLILKKGWSVKDAANLMIAEYVSAEILTGQLHSYRGMLNDKGRAYLKLFKMSTEGLISSGRMPAQLGYDGIRAFEEAIATIG
;
A
#
# COMPACT_ATOMS: atom_id res chain seq x y z
N MET A 1 7.12 -37.97 -13.90
CA MET A 1 8.18 -37.26 -13.15
C MET A 1 7.94 -35.76 -13.33
N PHE A 2 7.12 -35.15 -12.47
CA PHE A 2 6.76 -33.73 -12.57
C PHE A 2 7.74 -32.90 -11.75
N GLY A 3 8.58 -32.12 -12.43
CA GLY A 3 9.54 -31.22 -11.82
C GLY A 3 8.81 -30.11 -11.06
N PHE A 4 8.57 -30.35 -9.78
CA PHE A 4 8.10 -29.36 -8.83
C PHE A 4 8.98 -28.11 -8.93
N PHE A 5 8.33 -26.99 -9.24
CA PHE A 5 8.83 -25.63 -9.19
C PHE A 5 9.97 -25.51 -8.18
N LYS A 6 11.21 -25.36 -8.70
CA LYS A 6 12.34 -24.86 -7.92
C LYS A 6 12.00 -23.42 -7.53
N ARG A 7 11.21 -23.25 -6.46
CA ARG A 7 11.11 -21.98 -5.75
C ARG A 7 12.53 -21.66 -5.34
N ARG A 8 13.10 -20.61 -5.95
CA ARG A 8 14.28 -19.94 -5.41
C ARG A 8 14.00 -19.77 -3.91
N ARG A 9 14.84 -20.36 -3.06
CA ARG A 9 14.81 -20.09 -1.62
C ARG A 9 15.01 -18.59 -1.49
N HIS A 10 13.90 -17.85 -1.41
CA HIS A 10 13.91 -16.49 -0.91
C HIS A 10 14.54 -16.56 0.48
N ALA A 11 15.34 -15.55 0.83
CA ALA A 11 15.92 -15.37 2.14
C ALA A 11 14.91 -15.76 3.24
N THR A 12 15.40 -16.27 4.37
CA THR A 12 14.65 -16.81 5.51
C THR A 12 13.65 -15.79 6.10
N PHE A 13 12.60 -15.48 5.34
CA PHE A 13 11.55 -14.56 5.73
C PHE A 13 10.60 -15.29 6.65
N SER A 14 10.12 -14.59 7.68
CA SER A 14 9.06 -15.13 8.51
C SER A 14 7.81 -15.42 7.65
N PRO A 15 7.00 -16.42 8.00
CA PRO A 15 5.77 -16.73 7.28
C PRO A 15 4.86 -15.50 7.09
N GLU A 16 4.82 -14.61 8.07
CA GLU A 16 4.02 -13.38 8.07
C GLU A 16 4.46 -12.42 6.97
N VAL A 17 5.77 -12.23 6.80
CA VAL A 17 6.33 -11.41 5.72
C VAL A 17 5.98 -12.00 4.35
N GLN A 18 6.03 -13.34 4.21
CA GLN A 18 5.68 -13.99 2.93
C GLN A 18 4.19 -13.86 2.60
N LEU A 19 3.32 -14.04 3.59
CA LEU A 19 1.87 -13.88 3.43
C LEU A 19 1.53 -12.45 3.03
N LEU A 20 2.09 -11.48 3.75
CA LEU A 20 1.88 -10.06 3.50
C LEU A 20 2.39 -9.66 2.11
N TRP A 21 3.59 -10.11 1.74
CA TRP A 21 4.14 -9.87 0.41
C TRP A 21 3.26 -10.45 -0.69
N THR A 22 2.69 -11.63 -0.47
CA THR A 22 1.75 -12.24 -1.41
C THR A 22 0.48 -11.39 -1.60
N GLU A 23 -0.03 -10.76 -0.55
CA GLU A 23 -1.18 -9.85 -0.66
C GLU A 23 -0.85 -8.53 -1.36
N VAL A 24 0.35 -7.99 -1.13
CA VAL A 24 0.86 -6.82 -1.89
C VAL A 24 0.97 -7.15 -3.38
N GLU A 25 1.47 -8.34 -3.72
CA GLU A 25 1.55 -8.78 -5.11
C GLU A 25 0.16 -8.95 -5.76
N LYS A 26 -0.81 -9.52 -5.02
CA LYS A 26 -2.20 -9.58 -5.49
C LYS A 26 -2.79 -8.19 -5.69
N PHE A 27 -2.47 -7.24 -4.81
CA PHE A 27 -2.89 -5.84 -4.97
C PHE A 27 -2.30 -5.23 -6.24
N ARG A 28 -1.00 -5.43 -6.48
CA ARG A 28 -0.30 -4.99 -7.69
C ARG A 28 -0.95 -5.51 -8.96
N ILE A 29 -1.32 -6.79 -8.98
CA ILE A 29 -2.03 -7.41 -10.11
C ILE A 29 -3.41 -6.75 -10.32
N ARG A 30 -4.17 -6.45 -9.26
CA ARG A 30 -5.46 -5.74 -9.36
C ARG A 30 -5.34 -4.32 -9.90
N CYS A 31 -4.18 -3.69 -9.75
CA CYS A 31 -3.91 -2.36 -10.32
C CYS A 31 -3.60 -2.40 -11.82
N ARG A 32 -3.32 -3.58 -12.41
CA ARG A 32 -3.13 -3.71 -13.86
C ARG A 32 -4.40 -3.27 -14.60
N GLY A 33 -4.24 -2.48 -15.65
CA GLY A 33 -5.34 -1.88 -16.41
C GLY A 33 -6.02 -0.69 -15.74
N LYS A 34 -5.55 -0.22 -14.57
CA LYS A 34 -6.09 0.99 -13.89
C LYS A 34 -5.40 2.30 -14.31
N GLY A 35 -4.54 2.23 -15.33
CA GLY A 35 -3.78 3.33 -15.92
C GLY A 35 -2.28 3.18 -15.70
N GLY A 36 -1.46 3.52 -16.70
CA GLY A 36 -0.01 3.29 -16.68
C GLY A 36 0.72 3.95 -15.50
N SER A 37 0.27 5.13 -15.07
CA SER A 37 0.83 5.82 -13.90
C SER A 37 0.54 5.09 -12.58
N VAL A 38 -0.63 4.47 -12.44
CA VAL A 38 -1.00 3.67 -11.26
C VAL A 38 -0.19 2.38 -11.21
N GLU A 39 0.00 1.73 -12.35
CA GLU A 39 0.82 0.51 -12.46
C GLU A 39 2.28 0.78 -12.08
N GLN A 40 2.87 1.85 -12.62
CA GLN A 40 4.23 2.25 -12.25
C GLN A 40 4.33 2.63 -10.77
N ALA A 41 3.33 3.35 -10.24
CA ALA A 41 3.30 3.73 -8.84
C ALA A 41 3.27 2.50 -7.92
N ILE A 42 2.43 1.50 -8.19
CA ILE A 42 2.36 0.30 -7.36
C ILE A 42 3.61 -0.58 -7.51
N ASP A 43 4.26 -0.59 -8.68
CA ASP A 43 5.52 -1.31 -8.87
C ASP A 43 6.64 -0.71 -7.99
N VAL A 44 6.70 0.63 -7.88
CA VAL A 44 7.63 1.34 -6.98
C VAL A 44 7.28 1.09 -5.52
N VAL A 45 6.02 1.30 -5.13
CA VAL A 45 5.55 1.10 -3.74
C VAL A 45 5.80 -0.34 -3.28
N ALA A 46 5.52 -1.34 -4.13
CA ALA A 46 5.77 -2.74 -3.81
C ALA A 46 7.27 -3.01 -3.60
N HIS A 47 8.14 -2.43 -4.43
CA HIS A 47 9.59 -2.57 -4.26
C HIS A 47 10.08 -1.99 -2.92
N ASP A 48 9.61 -0.79 -2.57
CA ASP A 48 10.02 -0.10 -1.34
C ASP A 48 9.46 -0.78 -0.09
N LEU A 49 8.18 -1.22 -0.12
CA LEU A 49 7.57 -1.99 0.95
C LEU A 49 8.27 -3.34 1.15
N PHE A 50 8.66 -4.02 0.07
CA PHE A 50 9.44 -5.25 0.17
C PHE A 50 10.75 -4.99 0.92
N ARG A 51 11.48 -3.95 0.53
CA ARG A 51 12.72 -3.55 1.20
C ARG A 51 12.50 -3.15 2.66
N GLN A 52 11.41 -2.46 2.99
CA GLN A 52 11.10 -2.13 4.38
C GLN A 52 10.80 -3.39 5.20
N LEU A 53 10.02 -4.33 4.66
CA LEU A 53 9.69 -5.60 5.32
C LEU A 53 10.90 -6.50 5.54
N THR A 54 11.88 -6.47 4.63
CA THR A 54 13.12 -7.22 4.82
C THR A 54 13.98 -6.64 5.96
N HIS A 55 13.91 -5.32 6.19
CA HIS A 55 14.65 -4.65 7.27
C HIS A 55 13.88 -4.59 8.60
N GLN A 56 12.55 -4.57 8.58
CA GLN A 56 11.66 -4.43 9.74
C GLN A 56 10.79 -5.67 9.96
N GLY A 57 11.41 -6.86 9.98
CA GLY A 57 10.70 -8.15 9.96
C GLY A 57 9.69 -8.38 11.09
N THR A 58 9.75 -7.64 12.20
CA THR A 58 8.78 -7.74 13.31
C THR A 58 7.46 -7.03 13.04
N PHE A 59 7.42 -6.05 12.13
CA PHE A 59 6.23 -5.24 11.86
C PHE A 59 5.08 -6.08 11.28
N ALA A 60 5.39 -6.99 10.34
CA ALA A 60 4.41 -7.90 9.76
C ALA A 60 3.83 -8.86 10.81
N ALA A 61 4.67 -9.37 11.71
CA ALA A 61 4.24 -10.22 12.81
C ALA A 61 3.37 -9.46 13.83
N ASP A 62 3.71 -8.20 14.14
CA ASP A 62 2.94 -7.38 15.07
C ASP A 62 1.54 -7.03 14.53
N LEU A 63 1.42 -6.70 13.23
CA LEU A 63 0.13 -6.43 12.60
C LEU A 63 -0.76 -7.69 12.55
N ILE A 64 -0.20 -8.81 12.09
CA ILE A 64 -0.97 -10.03 11.83
C ILE A 64 -1.25 -10.79 13.13
N LEU A 65 -0.24 -11.04 13.97
CA LEU A 65 -0.36 -11.90 15.14
C LEU A 65 -0.83 -11.13 16.39
N LYS A 66 -0.29 -9.93 16.65
CA LYS A 66 -0.64 -9.19 17.88
C LYS A 66 -1.91 -8.36 17.75
N LYS A 67 -2.09 -7.69 16.61
CA LYS A 67 -3.26 -6.83 16.37
C LYS A 67 -4.41 -7.58 15.66
N GLY A 68 -4.19 -8.82 15.24
CA GLY A 68 -5.22 -9.66 14.62
C GLY A 68 -5.73 -9.11 13.28
N TRP A 69 -4.89 -8.38 12.54
CA TRP A 69 -5.26 -7.88 11.22
C TRP A 69 -5.27 -9.03 10.23
N SER A 70 -6.25 -9.04 9.33
CA SER A 70 -6.15 -9.94 8.18
C SER A 70 -4.97 -9.51 7.32
N VAL A 71 -4.30 -10.45 6.67
CA VAL A 71 -3.13 -10.16 5.82
C VAL A 71 -3.49 -9.14 4.72
N LYS A 72 -4.72 -9.23 4.20
CA LYS A 72 -5.26 -8.29 3.20
C LYS A 72 -5.42 -6.87 3.78
N ASP A 73 -5.97 -6.75 4.99
CA ASP A 73 -6.13 -5.45 5.64
C ASP A 73 -4.78 -4.83 6.00
N ALA A 74 -3.84 -5.65 6.50
CA ALA A 74 -2.48 -5.21 6.78
C ALA A 74 -1.78 -4.68 5.52
N ALA A 75 -1.93 -5.37 4.38
CA ALA A 75 -1.39 -4.90 3.10
C ALA A 75 -2.03 -3.57 2.66
N ASN A 76 -3.35 -3.42 2.77
CA ASN A 76 -4.03 -2.16 2.45
C ASN A 76 -3.55 -1.01 3.37
N LEU A 77 -3.42 -1.26 4.67
CA LEU A 77 -2.91 -0.26 5.62
C LEU A 77 -1.50 0.19 5.23
N MET A 78 -0.59 -0.76 4.98
CA MET A 78 0.79 -0.43 4.65
C MET A 78 0.92 0.37 3.36
N ILE A 79 0.15 0.02 2.33
CA ILE A 79 0.14 0.78 1.09
C ILE A 79 -0.40 2.19 1.36
N ALA A 80 -1.50 2.32 2.11
CA ALA A 80 -2.09 3.62 2.44
C ALA A 80 -1.14 4.50 3.27
N GLU A 81 -0.49 3.96 4.29
CA GLU A 81 0.49 4.67 5.13
C GLU A 81 1.70 5.12 4.30
N TYR A 82 2.25 4.23 3.47
CA TYR A 82 3.40 4.55 2.64
C TYR A 82 3.10 5.70 1.67
N VAL A 83 2.03 5.57 0.87
CA VAL A 83 1.74 6.58 -0.16
C VAL A 83 1.29 7.89 0.46
N SER A 84 0.61 7.87 1.61
CA SER A 84 0.21 9.10 2.29
C SER A 84 1.42 9.82 2.86
N ALA A 85 2.35 9.11 3.51
CA ALA A 85 3.60 9.69 4.00
C ALA A 85 4.41 10.34 2.85
N GLU A 86 4.55 9.64 1.72
CA GLU A 86 5.28 10.16 0.55
C GLU A 86 4.62 11.42 -0.04
N ILE A 87 3.29 11.47 -0.13
CA ILE A 87 2.57 12.67 -0.58
C ILE A 87 2.81 13.84 0.38
N LEU A 88 2.74 13.60 1.69
CA LEU A 88 2.89 14.64 2.71
C LEU A 88 4.30 15.24 2.77
N THR A 89 5.31 14.61 2.15
CA THR A 89 6.67 15.19 2.03
C THR A 89 6.71 16.47 1.18
N GLY A 90 5.66 16.75 0.39
CA GLY A 90 5.64 17.86 -0.56
C GLY A 90 6.30 17.55 -1.91
N GLN A 91 7.18 16.55 -2.00
CA GLN A 91 7.97 16.24 -3.21
C GLN A 91 7.12 15.77 -4.41
N LEU A 92 5.88 15.36 -4.16
CA LEU A 92 4.93 14.92 -5.19
C LEU A 92 4.02 16.06 -5.71
N HIS A 93 4.26 17.30 -5.28
CA HIS A 93 3.51 18.47 -5.75
C HIS A 93 4.23 19.13 -6.92
N SER A 94 3.47 19.52 -7.95
CA SER A 94 3.97 20.34 -9.06
C SER A 94 3.94 21.83 -8.71
N TYR A 95 2.85 22.33 -8.12
CA TYR A 95 2.66 23.72 -7.72
C TYR A 95 1.35 23.93 -6.92
N ARG A 96 1.33 24.79 -5.89
CA ARG A 96 0.09 25.25 -5.20
C ARG A 96 -0.88 24.13 -4.80
N GLY A 97 -0.38 23.13 -4.07
CA GLY A 97 -1.19 21.99 -3.63
C GLY A 97 -1.59 21.03 -4.75
N MET A 98 -1.17 21.24 -6.00
CA MET A 98 -1.44 20.32 -7.11
C MET A 98 -0.41 19.20 -7.15
N LEU A 99 -0.89 17.96 -7.15
CA LEU A 99 -0.05 16.78 -7.32
C LEU A 99 0.39 16.61 -8.77
N ASN A 100 1.66 16.24 -8.96
CA ASN A 100 2.16 15.74 -10.24
C ASN A 100 1.56 14.35 -10.58
N ASP A 101 1.86 13.81 -11.76
CA ASP A 101 1.29 12.55 -12.24
C ASP A 101 1.53 11.37 -11.28
N LYS A 102 2.71 11.33 -10.65
CA LYS A 102 3.07 10.33 -9.65
C LYS A 102 2.26 10.53 -8.37
N GLY A 103 2.13 11.77 -7.89
CA GLY A 103 1.30 12.11 -6.74
C GLY A 103 -0.17 11.72 -6.94
N ARG A 104 -0.75 12.00 -8.11
CA ARG A 104 -2.13 11.61 -8.43
C ARG A 104 -2.31 10.09 -8.44
N ALA A 105 -1.32 9.35 -8.95
CA ALA A 105 -1.31 7.89 -8.88
C ALA A 105 -1.23 7.39 -7.42
N TYR A 106 -0.41 8.01 -6.58
CA TYR A 106 -0.28 7.67 -5.15
C TYR A 106 -1.58 7.95 -4.39
N LEU A 107 -2.25 9.07 -4.67
CA LEU A 107 -3.56 9.39 -4.09
C LEU A 107 -4.62 8.36 -4.51
N LYS A 108 -4.56 7.86 -5.74
CA LYS A 108 -5.47 6.78 -6.19
C LYS A 108 -5.19 5.47 -5.46
N LEU A 109 -3.93 5.11 -5.22
CA LEU A 109 -3.57 3.93 -4.41
C LEU A 109 -4.04 4.07 -2.95
N PHE A 110 -3.92 5.27 -2.37
CA PHE A 110 -4.43 5.58 -1.03
C PHE A 110 -5.95 5.32 -0.94
N LYS A 111 -6.72 5.89 -1.88
CA LYS A 111 -8.17 5.71 -1.93
C LYS A 111 -8.58 4.26 -2.10
N MET A 112 -7.96 3.53 -3.04
CA MET A 112 -8.22 2.11 -3.27
C MET A 112 -7.94 1.25 -2.01
N SER A 113 -6.87 1.57 -1.30
CA SER A 113 -6.50 0.86 -0.06
C SER A 113 -7.49 1.15 1.06
N THR A 114 -7.92 2.41 1.19
CA THR A 114 -8.92 2.86 2.16
C THR A 114 -10.29 2.22 1.88
N GLU A 115 -10.73 2.19 0.62
CA GLU A 115 -11.93 1.47 0.19
C GLU A 115 -11.84 -0.02 0.52
N GLY A 116 -10.64 -0.61 0.40
CA GLY A 116 -10.36 -1.98 0.81
C GLY A 116 -10.60 -2.23 2.31
N LEU A 117 -10.19 -1.29 3.17
CA LEU A 117 -10.40 -1.34 4.62
C LEU A 117 -11.87 -1.08 5.01
N ILE A 118 -12.57 -0.23 4.27
CA ILE A 118 -14.01 -0.03 4.44
C ILE A 118 -14.76 -1.32 4.10
N SER A 119 -14.43 -1.93 2.96
CA SER A 119 -15.09 -3.12 2.46
C SER A 119 -14.90 -4.35 3.35
N SER A 120 -13.80 -4.41 4.11
CA SER A 120 -13.55 -5.49 5.08
C SER A 120 -14.15 -5.24 6.46
N GLY A 121 -14.77 -4.06 6.69
CA GLY A 121 -15.33 -3.68 7.97
C GLY A 121 -14.29 -3.22 9.00
N ARG A 122 -13.02 -3.05 8.61
CA ARG A 122 -11.96 -2.50 9.49
C ARG A 122 -12.09 -1.00 9.70
N MET A 123 -12.77 -0.32 8.79
CA MET A 123 -13.02 1.10 8.85
C MET A 123 -14.50 1.37 8.57
N PRO A 124 -15.23 2.10 9.43
CA PRO A 124 -16.57 2.57 9.09
C PRO A 124 -16.53 3.41 7.82
N ALA A 125 -17.48 3.21 6.91
CA ALA A 125 -17.50 3.89 5.62
C ALA A 125 -17.46 5.42 5.76
N GLN A 126 -18.26 5.98 6.69
CA GLN A 126 -18.28 7.42 6.97
C GLN A 126 -16.88 7.92 7.36
N LEU A 127 -16.24 7.26 8.33
CA LEU A 127 -14.90 7.61 8.79
C LEU A 127 -13.87 7.55 7.65
N GLY A 128 -13.94 6.52 6.81
CA GLY A 128 -13.00 6.36 5.70
C GLY A 128 -13.16 7.41 4.61
N TYR A 129 -14.39 7.76 4.23
CA TYR A 129 -14.63 8.81 3.24
C TYR A 129 -14.30 10.21 3.79
N ASP A 130 -14.61 10.47 5.05
CA ASP A 130 -14.22 11.72 5.71
C ASP A 130 -12.69 11.84 5.81
N GLY A 131 -12.00 10.74 6.11
CA GLY A 131 -10.54 10.68 6.12
C GLY A 131 -9.92 10.92 4.74
N ILE A 132 -10.50 10.36 3.68
CA ILE A 132 -10.08 10.66 2.29
C ILE A 132 -10.22 12.15 1.99
N ARG A 133 -11.36 12.75 2.34
CA ARG A 133 -11.59 14.18 2.10
C ARG A 133 -10.62 15.06 2.87
N ALA A 134 -10.45 14.80 4.16
CA ALA A 134 -9.50 15.52 5.00
C ALA A 134 -8.07 15.39 4.47
N PHE A 135 -7.70 14.24 3.91
CA PHE A 135 -6.40 14.05 3.30
C PHE A 135 -6.23 14.86 2.00
N GLU A 136 -7.27 14.91 1.15
CA GLU A 136 -7.26 15.76 -0.05
C GLU A 136 -7.16 17.25 0.30
N GLU A 137 -7.83 17.69 1.36
CA GLU A 137 -7.71 19.04 1.89
C GLU A 137 -6.28 19.32 2.39
N ALA A 138 -5.68 18.38 3.14
CA ALA A 138 -4.31 18.52 3.61
C ALA A 138 -3.30 18.65 2.44
N ILE A 139 -3.47 17.86 1.38
CA ILE A 139 -2.66 17.96 0.15
C ILE A 139 -2.75 19.37 -0.46
N ALA A 140 -3.96 19.92 -0.53
CA ALA A 140 -4.16 21.26 -1.08
C ALA A 140 -3.46 22.37 -0.27
N THR A 141 -3.15 22.13 1.01
CA THR A 141 -2.48 23.11 1.88
C THR A 141 -0.95 23.04 1.86
N ILE A 142 -0.36 21.97 1.32
CA ILE A 142 1.10 21.74 1.39
C ILE A 142 1.89 22.54 0.34
N GLY A 143 1.27 22.88 -0.79
CA GLY A 143 1.96 23.56 -1.90
C GLY A 143 1.45 24.95 -2.20
#